data_AF-A0A4U3B267-F1
#
_entry.id   AF-A0A4U3B267-F1
#
_cell.length_a   1.000
_cell.length_b   1.000
_cell.length_c   1.000
_cell.angle_alpha   90.00
_cell.angle_beta   90.00
_cell.angle_gamma   90.00
#
_symmetry.space_group_name_H-M   'P 1'
#
loop_
_entity.id
_entity.type
_entity.pdbx_description
1 polymer ?
#
loop_
_entity_poly.entity_id
_entity_poly.type
_entity_poly.pdbx_seq_one_letter_code
_entity_poly.pdbx_strand_id
1 'polypeptide(L)'
;MLTPERHQMILQLVKEQKVVKLQQLVERTESSESTIRRDLAQLEKQRLLKRVHGGAAVLTGKGQEPTMVEKSSKNIQIKQQIAKYAASIVEQGDCIYLDAGSTTFEMIPFLINKDVTVVTNGLMHI
;
A
#
# COMPACT_ATOMS: atom_id res chain seq x y z
N MET A 1 -25.84 14.85 -8.23
CA MET A 1 -24.60 14.05 -8.42
C MET A 1 -24.90 12.57 -8.30
N LEU A 2 -24.32 11.73 -9.17
CA LEU A 2 -24.46 10.27 -9.10
C LEU A 2 -23.73 9.70 -7.88
N THR A 3 -24.16 8.55 -7.37
CA THR A 3 -23.54 7.93 -6.18
C THR A 3 -22.04 7.64 -6.34
N PRO A 4 -21.54 7.08 -7.46
CA PRO A 4 -20.10 6.84 -7.63
C PRO A 4 -19.27 8.14 -7.63
N GLU A 5 -19.73 9.18 -8.32
CA GLU A 5 -19.08 10.51 -8.33
C GLU A 5 -19.01 11.10 -6.91
N ARG A 6 -20.11 10.96 -6.15
CA ARG A 6 -20.19 11.42 -4.77
C ARG A 6 -19.20 10.68 -3.87
N HIS A 7 -19.13 9.36 -4.01
CA HIS A 7 -18.19 8.53 -3.25
C HIS A 7 -16.74 8.92 -3.54
N GLN A 8 -16.41 9.14 -4.81
CA GLN A 8 -15.08 9.59 -5.21
C GLN A 8 -14.72 10.94 -4.58
N MET A 9 -15.64 11.90 -4.61
CA MET A 9 -15.44 13.21 -3.98
C MET A 9 -15.24 13.11 -2.46
N ILE A 10 -16.06 12.30 -1.77
CA ILE A 10 -15.93 12.07 -0.33
C ILE A 10 -14.55 11.50 0.00
N LEU A 11 -14.11 10.46 -0.73
CA LEU A 11 -12.81 9.82 -0.51
C LEU A 11 -11.64 10.77 -0.78
N GLN A 12 -11.75 11.60 -1.81
CA GLN A 12 -10.75 12.62 -2.11
C GLN A 12 -10.61 13.63 -0.97
N LEU A 13 -11.72 14.19 -0.48
CA LEU A 13 -11.71 15.13 0.65
C LEU A 13 -11.10 14.50 1.90
N VAL A 14 -11.46 13.24 2.21
CA VAL A 14 -10.93 12.50 3.35
C VAL A 14 -9.42 12.23 3.20
N LYS A 15 -8.94 11.95 1.98
CA LYS A 15 -7.52 11.72 1.69
C LYS A 15 -6.68 13.00 1.86
N GLU A 16 -7.20 14.12 1.38
CA GLU A 16 -6.54 15.44 1.43
C GLU A 16 -6.47 15.99 2.86
N GLN A 17 -7.57 15.91 3.61
CA GLN A 17 -7.69 16.58 4.91
C GLN A 17 -7.47 15.66 6.11
N LYS A 18 -7.31 14.35 5.87
CA LYS A 18 -7.21 13.27 6.87
C LYS A 18 -8.46 13.06 7.73
N VAL A 19 -9.18 14.11 8.08
CA VAL A 19 -10.46 14.08 8.81
C VAL A 19 -11.36 15.16 8.24
N VAL A 20 -12.60 14.82 7.92
CA VAL A 20 -13.59 15.73 7.33
C VAL A 20 -14.89 15.66 8.13
N LYS A 21 -15.45 16.83 8.45
CA LYS A 21 -16.74 16.95 9.15
C LYS A 21 -17.90 16.60 8.22
N LEU A 22 -18.96 16.04 8.80
CA LEU A 22 -20.17 15.68 8.07
C LEU A 22 -20.82 16.87 7.35
N GLN A 23 -20.88 18.04 8.00
CA GLN A 23 -21.42 19.27 7.43
C GLN A 23 -20.65 19.71 6.16
N GLN A 24 -19.32 19.60 6.19
CA GLN A 24 -18.49 19.92 5.02
C GLN A 24 -18.74 18.95 3.86
N LEU A 25 -18.99 17.67 4.14
CA LEU A 25 -19.37 16.71 3.09
C LEU A 25 -20.75 17.04 2.52
N VAL A 26 -21.71 17.43 3.36
CA VAL A 26 -23.05 17.88 2.93
C VAL A 26 -22.95 19.08 1.99
N GLU A 27 -22.16 20.10 2.36
CA GLU A 27 -21.94 21.30 1.54
C GLU A 27 -21.24 20.98 0.22
N ARG A 28 -20.15 20.19 0.26
CA ARG A 28 -19.35 19.90 -0.95
C ARG A 28 -20.04 18.98 -1.95
N THR A 29 -20.93 18.11 -1.47
CA THR A 29 -21.63 17.12 -2.31
C THR A 29 -23.08 17.53 -2.62
N GLU A 30 -23.54 18.67 -2.09
CA GLU A 30 -24.91 19.18 -2.20
C GLU A 30 -25.98 18.11 -1.86
N SER A 31 -25.65 17.22 -0.93
CA SER A 31 -26.47 16.05 -0.58
C SER A 31 -26.93 16.13 0.87
N SER A 32 -28.13 15.62 1.15
CA SER A 32 -28.65 15.61 2.53
C SER A 32 -27.73 14.88 3.50
N GLU A 33 -27.76 15.29 4.76
CA GLU A 33 -27.01 14.62 5.83
C GLU A 33 -27.34 13.12 5.91
N SER A 34 -28.61 12.74 5.70
CA SER A 34 -29.05 11.34 5.67
C SER A 34 -28.37 10.54 4.54
N THR A 35 -28.16 11.16 3.38
CA THR A 35 -27.47 10.57 2.24
C THR A 35 -26.01 10.35 2.55
N ILE A 36 -25.32 11.37 3.08
CA ILE A 36 -23.91 11.26 3.44
C ILE A 36 -23.68 10.23 4.54
N ARG A 37 -24.56 10.14 5.54
CA ARG A 37 -24.48 9.09 6.56
C ARG A 37 -24.57 7.67 5.97
N ARG A 38 -25.43 7.47 4.96
CA ARG A 38 -25.52 6.18 4.23
C ARG A 38 -24.28 5.91 3.40
N ASP A 39 -23.78 6.90 2.66
CA ASP A 39 -22.57 6.76 1.86
C ASP A 39 -21.34 6.44 2.73
N LEU A 40 -21.17 7.17 3.84
CA LEU A 40 -20.08 6.92 4.79
C LEU A 40 -20.17 5.51 5.40
N ALA A 41 -21.37 5.01 5.69
CA ALA A 41 -21.56 3.65 6.18
C ALA A 41 -21.16 2.61 5.12
N GLN A 42 -21.51 2.85 3.85
CA GLN A 42 -21.13 1.97 2.74
C GLN A 42 -19.61 1.98 2.51
N LEU A 43 -18.99 3.16 2.48
CA LEU A 43 -17.54 3.31 2.27
C LEU A 43 -16.71 2.76 3.45
N GLU A 44 -17.22 2.86 4.68
CA GLU A 44 -16.61 2.21 5.85
C GLU A 44 -16.71 0.68 5.75
N LYS A 45 -17.86 0.13 5.33
CA LYS A 45 -18.02 -1.32 5.10
C LYS A 45 -17.03 -1.84 4.06
N GLN A 46 -16.69 -1.02 3.08
CA GLN A 46 -15.68 -1.30 2.05
C GLN A 46 -14.24 -1.06 2.51
N ARG A 47 -14.02 -0.62 3.76
CA ARG A 47 -12.70 -0.25 4.29
C ARG A 47 -11.97 0.78 3.43
N LEU A 48 -12.69 1.80 2.95
CA LEU A 48 -12.10 2.92 2.21
C LEU A 48 -11.88 4.17 3.10
N LEU A 49 -12.62 4.26 4.20
CA LEU A 49 -12.49 5.29 5.23
C LEU A 49 -12.93 4.73 6.60
N LYS A 50 -12.72 5.50 7.66
CA LYS A 50 -13.24 5.22 9.00
C LYS A 50 -14.23 6.31 9.40
N ARG A 51 -15.40 5.94 9.93
CA ARG A 51 -16.32 6.94 10.51
C ARG A 51 -15.81 7.37 11.88
N VAL A 52 -15.97 8.64 12.16
CA VAL A 52 -15.68 9.25 13.47
C VAL A 52 -16.90 10.01 13.95
N HIS A 53 -16.93 10.41 15.22
CA HIS A 53 -18.04 11.20 15.72
C HIS A 53 -18.15 12.51 14.92
N GLY A 54 -19.27 12.70 14.22
CA GLY A 54 -19.53 13.90 13.42
C GLY A 54 -18.85 13.96 12.05
N GLY A 55 -18.28 12.87 11.52
CA GLY A 55 -17.62 12.90 10.20
C GLY A 55 -16.95 11.60 9.77
N ALA A 56 -15.93 11.74 8.93
CA ALA A 56 -15.12 10.63 8.42
C ALA A 56 -13.63 10.97 8.48
N ALA A 57 -12.80 9.95 8.71
CA ALA A 57 -11.36 10.05 8.72
C ALA A 57 -10.77 9.05 7.72
N VAL A 58 -9.58 9.37 7.23
CA VAL A 58 -8.77 8.42 6.48
C VAL A 58 -8.53 7.20 7.36
N LEU A 59 -8.37 6.02 6.75
CA LEU A 59 -7.93 4.85 7.48
C LEU A 59 -6.46 5.03 7.91
N THR A 60 -6.26 5.73 9.01
CA THR A 60 -4.98 5.77 9.73
C THR A 60 -4.90 4.55 10.63
N GLY A 61 -4.48 3.43 10.04
CA GLY A 61 -4.12 2.25 10.79
C GLY A 61 -3.25 1.36 9.94
N LYS A 62 -1.93 1.31 10.24
CA LYS A 62 -0.96 0.24 9.96
C LYS A 62 -1.14 -0.65 8.70
N GLY A 63 -1.79 -0.17 7.63
CA GLY A 63 -2.40 -1.05 6.63
C GLY A 63 -2.58 -0.45 5.24
N GLN A 64 -1.96 0.69 4.95
CA GLN A 64 -1.52 0.91 3.56
C GLN A 64 -0.21 0.18 3.41
N GLU A 65 -0.26 -0.93 2.67
CA GLU A 65 0.95 -1.59 2.23
C GLU A 65 1.77 -0.56 1.43
N PRO A 66 3.00 -0.24 1.86
CA PRO A 66 3.81 0.71 1.12
C PRO A 66 4.01 0.17 -0.29
N THR A 67 4.01 1.07 -1.27
CA THR A 67 4.35 0.72 -2.65
C THR A 67 5.73 0.05 -2.70
N MET A 68 6.01 -0.73 -3.73
CA MET A 68 7.33 -1.35 -3.87
C MET A 68 8.45 -0.31 -3.86
N VAL A 69 8.24 0.87 -4.45
CA VAL A 69 9.20 1.99 -4.43
C VAL A 69 9.45 2.49 -2.99
N GLU A 70 8.38 2.71 -2.21
CA GLU A 70 8.50 3.12 -0.81
C GLU A 70 9.14 2.04 0.07
N LYS A 71 8.83 0.77 -0.21
CA LYS A 71 9.50 -0.34 0.47
C LYS A 71 10.98 -0.30 0.15
N SER A 72 11.37 -0.24 -1.13
CA SER A 72 12.78 -0.32 -1.55
C SER A 72 13.65 0.78 -0.95
N SER A 73 13.14 2.00 -0.79
CA SER A 73 13.90 3.08 -0.15
C SER A 73 14.02 2.92 1.37
N LYS A 74 13.05 2.26 2.01
CA LYS A 74 13.03 2.09 3.46
C LYS A 74 14.01 1.01 3.93
N ASN A 75 14.88 1.39 4.88
CA ASN A 75 15.85 0.50 5.53
C ASN A 75 16.80 -0.20 4.53
N ILE A 76 17.15 0.47 3.43
CA ILE A 76 17.94 -0.10 2.33
C ILE A 76 19.26 -0.74 2.82
N GLN A 77 20.00 -0.07 3.71
CA GLN A 77 21.26 -0.58 4.25
C GLN A 77 21.08 -1.90 5.00
N ILE A 78 20.02 -2.02 5.80
CA ILE A 78 19.70 -3.25 6.55
C ILE A 78 19.32 -4.36 5.58
N LYS A 79 18.54 -4.06 4.54
CA LYS A 79 18.17 -5.04 3.52
C LYS A 79 19.38 -5.55 2.77
N GLN A 80 20.32 -4.67 2.41
CA GLN A 80 21.57 -5.05 1.76
C GLN A 80 22.42 -5.96 2.65
N GLN A 81 22.48 -5.71 3.96
CA GLN A 81 23.17 -6.59 4.90
C GLN A 81 22.52 -7.99 4.98
N ILE A 82 21.18 -8.05 5.09
CA ILE A 82 20.43 -9.31 5.07
C ILE A 82 20.64 -10.05 3.76
N ALA A 83 20.52 -9.34 2.63
CA ALA A 83 20.65 -9.89 1.30
C ALA A 83 22.05 -10.45 1.02
N LYS A 84 23.10 -9.72 1.44
CA LYS A 84 24.49 -10.18 1.33
C LYS A 84 24.73 -11.46 2.13
N TYR A 85 24.22 -11.52 3.35
CA TYR A 85 24.33 -12.72 4.18
C TYR A 85 23.55 -13.90 3.56
N ALA A 86 22.31 -13.68 3.13
CA ALA A 86 21.51 -14.70 2.46
C ALA A 86 22.20 -15.23 1.20
N ALA A 87 22.75 -14.35 0.35
CA ALA A 87 23.47 -14.74 -0.85
C ALA A 87 24.78 -15.49 -0.57
N SER A 88 25.39 -15.30 0.61
CA SER A 88 26.57 -16.08 1.02
C SER A 88 26.28 -17.54 1.35
N ILE A 89 25.01 -17.87 1.65
CA ILE A 89 24.57 -19.24 1.96
C ILE A 89 24.27 -20.03 0.67
N VAL A 90 23.96 -19.34 -0.43
CA VAL A 90 23.67 -19.96 -1.73
C VAL A 90 24.95 -20.56 -2.31
N GLU A 91 24.91 -21.80 -2.80
CA GLU A 91 26.05 -22.49 -3.38
C GLU A 91 25.99 -22.53 -4.91
N GLN A 92 27.09 -22.92 -5.54
CA GLN A 92 27.16 -23.07 -6.99
C GLN A 92 26.27 -24.23 -7.46
N GLY A 93 25.47 -24.00 -8.51
CA GLY A 93 24.55 -24.98 -9.07
C GLY A 93 23.20 -25.06 -8.38
N ASP A 94 22.97 -24.25 -7.34
CA ASP A 94 21.68 -24.21 -6.65
C ASP A 94 20.54 -23.73 -7.57
N CYS A 95 19.35 -24.26 -7.33
CA CYS A 95 18.10 -23.75 -7.87
C CYS A 95 17.30 -23.09 -6.73
N ILE A 96 17.15 -21.78 -6.77
CA ILE A 96 16.54 -20.99 -5.69
C ILE A 96 15.30 -20.24 -6.17
N TYR A 97 14.33 -20.06 -5.26
CA TYR A 97 13.18 -19.19 -5.48
C TYR A 97 13.40 -17.83 -4.81
N LEU A 98 13.24 -16.75 -5.57
CA LEU A 98 13.23 -15.38 -5.06
C LEU A 98 11.83 -14.78 -5.22
N ASP A 99 11.15 -14.52 -4.11
CA ASP A 99 9.83 -13.86 -4.11
C ASP A 99 9.94 -12.37 -4.47
N ALA A 100 8.82 -11.73 -4.84
CA ALA A 100 8.68 -10.33 -5.28
C ALA A 100 8.85 -9.27 -4.17
N GLY A 101 9.86 -9.41 -3.31
CA GLY A 101 10.12 -8.57 -2.15
C GLY A 101 11.23 -7.54 -2.35
N SER A 102 11.06 -6.33 -1.79
CA SER A 102 12.13 -5.31 -1.83
C SER A 102 13.41 -5.71 -1.08
N THR A 103 13.35 -6.73 -0.22
CA THR A 103 14.54 -7.27 0.47
C THR A 103 15.22 -8.35 -0.35
N THR A 104 14.45 -9.23 -1.00
CA THR A 104 14.98 -10.28 -1.89
C THR A 104 15.56 -9.68 -3.17
N PHE A 105 15.01 -8.56 -3.64
CA PHE A 105 15.57 -7.78 -4.75
C PHE A 105 17.05 -7.42 -4.51
N GLU A 106 17.40 -7.01 -3.30
CA GLU A 106 18.79 -6.63 -2.95
C GLU A 106 19.76 -7.82 -2.97
N MET A 107 19.29 -9.07 -3.11
CA MET A 107 20.17 -10.25 -3.24
C MET A 107 20.80 -10.34 -4.63
N ILE A 108 20.13 -9.81 -5.67
CA ILE A 108 20.52 -9.99 -7.07
C ILE A 108 21.98 -9.57 -7.34
N PRO A 109 22.46 -8.39 -6.88
CA PRO A 109 23.84 -7.98 -7.10
C PRO A 109 24.88 -8.92 -6.48
N PHE A 110 24.52 -9.67 -5.42
CA PHE A 110 25.41 -10.60 -4.74
C PHE A 110 25.41 -12.01 -5.33
N LEU A 111 24.47 -12.30 -6.23
CA LEU A 111 24.33 -13.59 -6.91
C LEU A 111 24.95 -13.60 -8.31
N ILE A 112 25.28 -12.44 -8.89
CA ILE A 112 25.72 -12.30 -10.29
C ILE A 112 26.94 -13.15 -10.68
N ASN A 113 27.79 -13.50 -9.72
CA ASN A 113 29.01 -14.29 -9.94
C ASN A 113 28.84 -15.77 -9.55
N LYS A 114 27.64 -16.20 -9.20
CA LYS A 114 27.32 -17.61 -8.93
C LYS A 114 26.53 -18.12 -10.12
N ASP A 115 26.87 -19.31 -10.61
CA ASP A 115 25.99 -19.97 -11.58
C ASP A 115 24.94 -20.76 -10.81
N VAL A 116 23.75 -20.16 -10.77
CA VAL A 116 22.56 -20.59 -10.02
C VAL A 116 21.35 -20.38 -10.90
N THR A 117 20.36 -21.26 -10.75
CA THR A 117 19.05 -21.10 -11.40
C THR A 117 18.10 -20.36 -10.48
N VAL A 118 17.49 -19.27 -10.95
CA VAL A 118 16.55 -18.48 -10.15
C VAL A 118 15.15 -18.59 -10.75
N VAL A 119 14.18 -18.92 -9.89
CA VAL A 119 12.75 -18.83 -10.20
C VAL A 119 12.17 -17.64 -9.42
N THR A 120 11.46 -16.75 -10.09
CA THR A 120 10.90 -15.53 -9.47
C THR A 120 9.53 -15.19 -10.03
N ASN A 121 8.64 -14.67 -9.18
CA ASN A 121 7.38 -14.01 -9.55
C ASN A 121 7.51 -12.47 -9.52
N GLY A 122 8.68 -11.94 -9.15
CA GLY A 122 8.94 -10.51 -9.07
C GLY A 122 9.26 -9.92 -10.43
N LEU A 123 8.31 -9.18 -11.02
CA LEU A 123 8.51 -8.48 -12.29
C LEU A 123 9.71 -7.52 -12.28
N MET A 124 10.05 -6.97 -11.11
CA MET A 124 11.21 -6.09 -10.95
C MET A 124 12.55 -6.83 -10.95
N HIS A 125 12.55 -8.17 -10.86
CA HIS A 125 13.75 -9.00 -10.77
C HIS A 125 14.26 -9.46 -12.15
N ILE A 126 13.51 -9.16 -13.21
CA ILE A 126 13.77 -9.49 -14.61
C ILE A 126 14.25 -8.21 -15.32
#